data_AF-A0A7Y9GLQ6-F1
#
_entry.id   AF-A0A7Y9GLQ6-F1
#
_cell.length_a   1.000
_cell.length_b   1.000
_cell.length_c   1.000
_cell.angle_alpha   90.00
_cell.angle_beta   90.00
_cell.angle_gamma   90.00
#
_symmetry.space_group_name_H-M   'P 1'
#
loop_
_entity.id
_entity.type
_entity.pdbx_description
1 polymer ?
#
loop_
_entity_poly.entity_id
_entity_poly.type
_entity_poly.pdbx_seq_one_letter_code
_entity_poly.pdbx_strand_id
1 'polypeptide(L)'
;MRKITSVALAATSASALALFLTPAAYAATLTATVTNGGSVTATNSGNLVITDTTTGIAVTCTASTGTGSIPNGVKSGNSPLQVGSISAISFTSCKGGGFTFTVTPNALPWKVNVTGATSGGVTAGSISGISAHASAAFGLCQMDIAGTAAGTYTNGTGKLTATGSGLTISNVTSGCLGIANSGDSASLVGAYTVKNSGGTFPQINVTSP
;
A
#
# COMPACT_ATOMS: atom_id res chain seq x y z
N MET A 1 -16.08 -80.38 4.77
CA MET A 1 -15.78 -79.54 5.96
C MET A 1 -14.75 -78.50 5.56
N ARG A 2 -15.05 -77.21 5.83
CA ARG A 2 -14.26 -76.01 5.54
C ARG A 2 -12.78 -76.11 5.98
N LYS A 3 -11.86 -75.50 5.19
CA LYS A 3 -10.65 -74.77 5.63
C LYS A 3 -9.92 -74.20 4.38
N ILE A 4 -10.28 -72.98 3.96
CA ILE A 4 -9.53 -71.70 4.11
C ILE A 4 -8.20 -71.72 3.34
N THR A 5 -8.27 -71.21 2.11
CA THR A 5 -7.18 -70.73 1.26
C THR A 5 -6.66 -69.39 1.77
N SER A 6 -5.35 -69.29 2.04
CA SER A 6 -4.67 -68.01 2.28
C SER A 6 -3.72 -67.75 1.12
N VAL A 7 -4.14 -66.88 0.19
CA VAL A 7 -3.30 -66.38 -0.91
C VAL A 7 -2.45 -65.23 -0.35
N ALA A 8 -1.14 -65.40 -0.36
CA ALA A 8 -0.20 -64.33 -0.06
C ALA A 8 -0.10 -63.40 -1.29
N LEU A 9 -0.71 -62.23 -1.22
CA LEU A 9 -0.46 -61.15 -2.18
C LEU A 9 0.83 -60.44 -1.80
N ALA A 10 1.86 -60.58 -2.64
CA ALA A 10 3.04 -59.73 -2.61
C ALA A 10 2.66 -58.33 -3.13
N ALA A 11 2.63 -57.35 -2.25
CA ALA A 11 2.44 -55.95 -2.60
C ALA A 11 3.79 -55.32 -2.96
N THR A 12 4.06 -55.14 -4.25
CA THR A 12 5.17 -54.29 -4.73
C THR A 12 4.73 -52.83 -4.66
N SER A 13 5.17 -52.12 -3.62
CA SER A 13 4.98 -50.67 -3.47
C SER A 13 5.84 -49.92 -4.49
N ALA A 14 5.24 -49.48 -5.58
CA ALA A 14 5.81 -48.49 -6.49
C ALA A 14 5.62 -47.09 -5.89
N SER A 15 6.64 -46.57 -5.22
CA SER A 15 6.66 -45.20 -4.71
C SER A 15 6.80 -44.22 -5.88
N ALA A 16 5.68 -43.73 -6.39
CA ALA A 16 5.66 -42.61 -7.32
C ALA A 16 6.05 -41.32 -6.57
N LEU A 17 7.30 -40.88 -6.75
CA LEU A 17 7.76 -39.55 -6.37
C LEU A 17 7.05 -38.51 -7.25
N ALA A 18 5.88 -38.04 -6.81
CA ALA A 18 5.24 -36.86 -7.37
C ALA A 18 6.07 -35.64 -7.00
N LEU A 19 6.94 -35.21 -7.91
CA LEU A 19 7.59 -33.90 -7.86
C LEU A 19 6.49 -32.84 -7.97
N PHE A 20 6.09 -32.26 -6.84
CA PHE A 20 5.26 -31.07 -6.82
C PHE A 20 6.05 -29.92 -7.45
N LEU A 21 5.91 -29.74 -8.76
CA LEU A 21 6.29 -28.52 -9.45
C LEU A 21 5.34 -27.42 -8.96
N THR A 22 5.67 -26.78 -7.84
CA THR A 22 5.03 -25.52 -7.48
C THR A 22 5.40 -24.50 -8.56
N PRO A 23 4.44 -23.91 -9.30
CA PRO A 23 4.77 -22.85 -10.23
C PRO A 23 5.40 -21.71 -9.44
N ALA A 24 6.66 -21.39 -9.73
CA ALA A 24 7.26 -20.14 -9.28
C ALA A 24 6.42 -19.02 -9.88
N ALA A 25 5.77 -18.21 -9.03
CA ALA A 25 5.08 -17.02 -9.49
C ALA A 25 6.13 -16.10 -10.13
N TYR A 26 6.15 -16.05 -11.47
CA TYR A 26 7.02 -15.14 -12.20
C TYR A 26 6.59 -13.71 -11.86
N ALA A 27 7.42 -13.00 -11.11
CA ALA A 27 7.21 -11.58 -10.89
C ALA A 27 7.35 -10.86 -12.23
N ALA A 28 6.24 -10.30 -12.73
CA ALA A 28 6.19 -9.60 -14.00
C ALA A 28 7.29 -8.52 -14.05
N THR A 29 8.10 -8.54 -15.11
CA THR A 29 9.08 -7.48 -15.37
C THR A 29 8.33 -6.26 -15.88
N LEU A 30 8.56 -5.11 -15.26
CA LEU A 30 8.00 -3.83 -15.67
C LEU A 30 9.11 -2.94 -16.23
N THR A 31 8.78 -2.13 -17.22
CA THR A 31 9.61 -1.02 -17.70
C THR A 31 8.83 0.27 -17.57
N ALA A 32 9.25 1.16 -16.67
CA ALA A 32 8.65 2.47 -16.44
C ALA A 32 9.47 3.55 -17.13
N THR A 33 8.83 4.35 -17.98
CA THR A 33 9.35 5.59 -18.55
C THR A 33 8.69 6.78 -17.86
N VAL A 34 9.49 7.62 -17.23
CA VAL A 34 9.04 8.83 -16.55
C VAL A 34 9.52 10.07 -17.31
N THR A 35 8.59 10.96 -17.65
CA THR A 35 8.87 12.33 -18.12
C THR A 35 8.13 13.34 -17.25
N ASN A 36 8.54 14.61 -17.28
CA ASN A 36 8.01 15.68 -16.42
C ASN A 36 8.04 15.35 -14.92
N GLY A 37 8.94 14.46 -14.50
CA GLY A 37 9.25 14.16 -13.12
C GLY A 37 10.18 15.20 -12.48
N GLY A 38 11.00 14.76 -11.53
CA GLY A 38 11.83 15.59 -10.66
C GLY A 38 11.24 15.70 -9.26
N SER A 39 11.52 16.81 -8.56
CA SER A 39 10.87 17.12 -7.29
C SER A 39 9.39 17.40 -7.52
N VAL A 40 8.55 16.82 -6.66
CA VAL A 40 7.10 16.92 -6.76
C VAL A 40 6.47 17.38 -5.45
N THR A 41 5.34 18.05 -5.56
CA THR A 41 4.40 18.30 -4.47
C THR A 41 3.13 17.51 -4.70
N ALA A 42 2.50 17.09 -3.61
CA ALA A 42 1.22 16.42 -3.61
C ALA A 42 0.28 17.17 -2.66
N THR A 43 -0.89 17.54 -3.15
CA THR A 43 -1.95 18.17 -2.33
C THR A 43 -3.20 17.33 -2.43
N ASN A 44 -3.84 17.03 -1.31
CA ASN A 44 -5.05 16.23 -1.34
C ASN A 44 -6.15 16.93 -2.16
N SER A 45 -6.82 16.16 -3.04
CA SER A 45 -7.95 16.62 -3.85
C SER A 45 -9.29 16.05 -3.35
N GLY A 46 -9.26 15.41 -2.19
CA GLY A 46 -10.40 14.92 -1.42
C GLY A 46 -9.92 14.58 -0.01
N ASN A 47 -10.85 14.13 0.83
CA ASN A 47 -10.50 13.69 2.18
C ASN A 47 -9.59 12.47 2.14
N LEU A 48 -8.66 12.42 3.08
CA LEU A 48 -7.93 11.20 3.42
C LEU A 48 -8.70 10.50 4.54
N VAL A 49 -9.07 9.25 4.34
CA VAL A 49 -9.83 8.45 5.30
C VAL A 49 -9.04 7.19 5.61
N ILE A 50 -8.73 6.99 6.88
CA ILE A 50 -8.21 5.73 7.40
C ILE A 50 -9.33 5.07 8.19
N THR A 51 -9.71 3.86 7.83
CA THR A 51 -10.77 3.11 8.50
C THR A 51 -10.19 1.85 9.11
N ASP A 52 -10.33 1.70 10.42
CA ASP A 52 -10.12 0.42 11.08
C ASP A 52 -11.21 -0.55 10.58
N THR A 53 -10.78 -1.60 9.88
CA THR A 53 -11.68 -2.58 9.26
C THR A 53 -12.25 -3.58 10.25
N THR A 54 -11.67 -3.68 11.45
CA THR A 54 -12.18 -4.51 12.55
C THR A 54 -13.31 -3.78 13.28
N THR A 55 -13.09 -2.53 13.68
CA THR A 55 -14.06 -1.75 14.46
C THR A 55 -15.05 -0.96 13.60
N GLY A 56 -14.70 -0.71 12.33
CA GLY A 56 -15.46 0.12 11.39
C GLY A 56 -15.29 1.64 11.61
N ILE A 57 -14.45 2.05 12.57
CA ILE A 57 -14.26 3.47 12.89
C ILE A 57 -13.30 4.11 11.88
N ALA A 58 -13.70 5.25 11.34
CA ALA A 58 -12.94 6.02 10.39
C ALA A 58 -12.38 7.31 10.99
N VAL A 59 -11.10 7.58 10.71
CA VAL A 59 -10.43 8.86 10.92
C VAL A 59 -10.28 9.56 9.58
N THR A 60 -10.83 10.76 9.48
CA THR A 60 -10.81 11.59 8.28
C THR A 60 -9.93 12.80 8.49
N CYS A 61 -8.90 12.97 7.66
CA CYS A 61 -8.12 14.21 7.54
C CYS A 61 -8.62 14.97 6.30
N THR A 62 -9.03 16.23 6.49
CA THR A 62 -9.56 17.04 5.39
C THR A 62 -8.49 17.75 4.58
N ALA A 63 -7.28 17.88 5.12
CA ALA A 63 -6.15 18.45 4.42
C ALA A 63 -4.88 17.62 4.64
N SER A 64 -4.12 17.46 3.56
CA SER A 64 -2.83 16.78 3.57
C SER A 64 -1.99 17.28 2.40
N THR A 65 -0.73 17.59 2.69
CA THR A 65 0.26 17.99 1.71
C THR A 65 1.52 17.17 1.89
N GLY A 66 2.20 16.88 0.78
CA GLY A 66 3.46 16.16 0.80
C GLY A 66 4.41 16.63 -0.28
N THR A 67 5.67 16.25 -0.11
CA THR A 67 6.73 16.45 -1.09
C THR A 67 7.45 15.15 -1.35
N GLY A 68 8.03 15.03 -2.54
CA GLY A 68 8.73 13.83 -2.94
C GLY A 68 9.57 14.03 -4.19
N SER A 69 10.03 12.92 -4.75
CA SER A 69 10.80 12.89 -5.99
C SER A 69 10.35 11.73 -6.86
N ILE A 70 10.16 12.00 -8.15
CA ILE A 70 9.89 11.01 -9.19
C ILE A 70 10.91 11.25 -10.32
N PRO A 71 12.11 10.67 -10.28
CA PRO A 71 13.15 10.94 -11.26
C PRO A 71 12.71 10.64 -12.69
N ASN A 72 13.10 11.51 -13.62
CA ASN A 72 12.93 11.27 -15.06
C ASN A 72 13.82 10.09 -15.52
N GLY A 73 13.41 9.46 -16.62
CA GLY A 73 14.18 8.41 -17.29
C GLY A 73 13.45 7.08 -17.37
N VAL A 74 14.19 6.05 -17.76
CA VAL A 74 13.68 4.68 -17.92
C VAL A 74 14.20 3.82 -16.78
N LYS A 75 13.33 3.04 -16.16
CA LYS A 75 13.65 2.05 -15.13
C LYS A 75 13.01 0.72 -15.48
N SER A 76 13.73 -0.38 -15.26
CA SER A 76 13.21 -1.73 -15.46
C SER A 76 13.47 -2.60 -14.24
N GLY A 77 12.58 -3.53 -13.95
CA GLY A 77 12.74 -4.48 -12.85
C GLY A 77 11.46 -5.25 -12.56
N ASN A 78 11.48 -6.13 -11.57
CA ASN A 78 10.31 -6.90 -11.18
C ASN A 78 9.25 -6.01 -10.50
N SER A 79 7.98 -6.34 -10.70
CA SER A 79 6.87 -5.76 -9.94
C SER A 79 6.94 -6.21 -8.46
N PRO A 80 6.75 -5.31 -7.48
CA PRO A 80 6.56 -3.85 -7.62
C PRO A 80 7.88 -3.11 -7.92
N LEU A 81 7.86 -2.22 -8.91
CA LEU A 81 9.03 -1.44 -9.33
C LEU A 81 9.00 -0.02 -8.74
N GLN A 82 10.02 0.35 -7.96
CA GLN A 82 10.10 1.69 -7.35
C GLN A 82 10.41 2.77 -8.41
N VAL A 83 9.51 3.73 -8.56
CA VAL A 83 9.66 4.86 -9.50
C VAL A 83 9.96 6.18 -8.80
N GLY A 84 9.56 6.34 -7.53
CA GLY A 84 9.76 7.57 -6.77
C GLY A 84 9.70 7.36 -5.26
N SER A 85 9.61 8.47 -4.52
CA SER A 85 9.56 8.48 -3.07
C SER A 85 8.87 9.72 -2.51
N ILE A 86 8.26 9.60 -1.34
CA ILE A 86 7.65 10.69 -0.56
C ILE A 86 8.62 11.02 0.58
N SER A 87 9.17 12.23 0.58
CA SER A 87 10.18 12.68 1.55
C SER A 87 9.59 13.46 2.72
N ALA A 88 8.40 14.02 2.55
CA ALA A 88 7.66 14.66 3.63
C ALA A 88 6.15 14.54 3.36
N ILE A 89 5.37 14.43 4.42
CA ILE A 89 3.92 14.49 4.37
C ILE A 89 3.38 15.06 5.67
N SER A 90 2.31 15.83 5.57
CA SER A 90 1.59 16.41 6.70
C SER A 90 0.11 16.12 6.56
N PHE A 91 -0.57 16.04 7.70
CA PHE A 91 -2.00 15.82 7.79
C PHE A 91 -2.56 16.83 8.78
N THR A 92 -3.69 17.44 8.45
CA THR A 92 -4.36 18.40 9.32
C THR A 92 -5.85 18.09 9.38
N SER A 93 -6.47 18.54 10.49
CA SER A 93 -7.89 18.35 10.76
C SER A 93 -8.32 16.87 10.71
N CYS A 94 -7.49 15.97 11.24
CA CYS A 94 -7.80 14.56 11.35
C CYS A 94 -8.79 14.30 12.49
N LYS A 95 -9.97 13.78 12.18
CA LYS A 95 -11.05 13.55 13.16
C LYS A 95 -11.71 12.19 12.95
N GLY A 96 -12.01 11.49 14.04
CA GLY A 96 -12.66 10.17 14.00
C GLY A 96 -12.92 9.64 15.39
N GLY A 97 -13.96 8.81 15.56
CA GLY A 97 -14.27 8.18 16.85
C GLY A 97 -14.48 9.17 18.02
N GLY A 98 -14.92 10.41 17.74
CA GLY A 98 -15.07 11.47 18.74
C GLY A 98 -13.77 12.23 19.08
N PHE A 99 -12.63 11.85 18.50
CA PHE A 99 -11.33 12.45 18.76
C PHE A 99 -10.85 13.34 17.61
N THR A 100 -9.96 14.27 17.93
CA THR A 100 -9.11 14.98 16.95
C THR A 100 -7.70 14.46 17.12
N PHE A 101 -7.13 13.95 16.02
CA PHE A 101 -5.82 13.34 15.98
C PHE A 101 -4.77 14.30 15.40
N THR A 102 -3.61 14.31 16.04
CA THR A 102 -2.36 14.77 15.45
C THR A 102 -1.67 13.57 14.84
N VAL A 103 -1.43 13.59 13.53
CA VAL A 103 -0.78 12.49 12.81
C VAL A 103 0.59 12.95 12.32
N THR A 104 1.63 12.22 12.71
CA THR A 104 3.03 12.52 12.35
C THR A 104 3.65 11.31 11.65
N PRO A 105 4.33 11.47 10.50
CA PRO A 105 5.07 10.37 9.89
C PRO A 105 6.26 9.96 10.78
N ASN A 106 6.44 8.65 10.98
CA ASN A 106 7.50 8.10 11.85
C ASN A 106 8.77 7.71 11.08
N ALA A 107 8.61 7.25 9.84
CA ALA A 107 9.71 6.83 8.99
C ALA A 107 9.51 7.39 7.58
N LEU A 108 10.51 8.10 7.07
CA LEU A 108 10.55 8.64 5.72
C LEU A 108 11.93 8.32 5.10
N PRO A 109 12.03 8.14 3.78
CA PRO A 109 10.96 8.33 2.79
C PRO A 109 10.07 7.09 2.58
N TRP A 110 8.79 7.30 2.27
CA TRP A 110 7.91 6.24 1.76
C TRP A 110 8.18 6.00 0.28
N LYS A 111 8.07 4.76 -0.19
CA LYS A 111 8.41 4.39 -1.57
C LYS A 111 7.18 4.42 -2.45
N VAL A 112 7.28 5.02 -3.63
CA VAL A 112 6.24 5.00 -4.66
C VAL A 112 6.63 3.97 -5.72
N ASN A 113 5.79 2.96 -5.89
CA ASN A 113 6.04 1.84 -6.79
C ASN A 113 4.94 1.75 -7.85
N VAL A 114 5.31 1.28 -9.03
CA VAL A 114 4.35 0.82 -10.05
C VAL A 114 4.21 -0.69 -9.94
N THR A 115 2.99 -1.19 -10.12
CA THR A 115 2.67 -2.61 -9.92
C THR A 115 2.16 -3.30 -11.20
N GLY A 116 1.82 -2.53 -12.22
CA GLY A 116 1.36 -3.04 -13.51
C GLY A 116 1.54 -2.05 -14.64
N ALA A 117 1.24 -2.50 -15.86
CA ALA A 117 1.31 -1.70 -17.07
C ALA A 117 0.30 -0.53 -17.05
N THR A 118 0.66 0.56 -17.72
CA THR A 118 -0.22 1.71 -17.93
C THR A 118 -1.28 1.37 -18.97
N SER A 119 -2.55 1.63 -18.64
CA SER A 119 -3.68 1.47 -19.55
C SER A 119 -4.55 2.71 -19.53
N GLY A 120 -4.87 3.27 -20.70
CA GLY A 120 -5.68 4.50 -20.81
C GLY A 120 -5.09 5.72 -20.08
N GLY A 121 -3.76 5.78 -19.92
CA GLY A 121 -3.09 6.83 -19.14
C GLY A 121 -3.17 6.68 -17.63
N VAL A 122 -3.66 5.53 -17.13
CA VAL A 122 -3.71 5.18 -15.72
C VAL A 122 -2.70 4.07 -15.43
N THR A 123 -1.89 4.29 -14.40
CA THR A 123 -0.83 3.37 -13.97
C THR A 123 -1.16 2.82 -12.59
N ALA A 124 -1.23 1.49 -12.45
CA ALA A 124 -1.39 0.84 -11.15
C ALA A 124 -0.10 0.97 -10.32
N GLY A 125 -0.26 1.21 -9.03
CA GLY A 125 0.87 1.40 -8.14
C GLY A 125 0.59 1.11 -6.68
N SER A 126 1.60 1.37 -5.85
CA SER A 126 1.51 1.27 -4.40
C SER A 126 2.47 2.25 -3.71
N ILE A 127 2.10 2.65 -2.50
CA ILE A 127 2.95 3.38 -1.57
C ILE A 127 3.33 2.40 -0.47
N SER A 128 4.61 2.05 -0.38
CA SER A 128 5.13 1.10 0.62
C SER A 128 6.03 1.78 1.65
N GLY A 129 6.12 1.15 2.82
CA GLY A 129 6.86 1.71 3.95
C GLY A 129 6.12 2.85 4.65
N ILE A 130 4.79 2.91 4.50
CA ILE A 130 3.95 3.85 5.25
C ILE A 130 4.17 3.59 6.74
N SER A 131 4.43 4.64 7.49
CA SER A 131 4.59 4.58 8.94
C SER A 131 4.26 5.95 9.53
N ALA A 132 3.24 6.00 10.38
CA ALA A 132 2.78 7.21 11.03
C ALA A 132 2.31 6.93 12.45
N HIS A 133 2.53 7.89 13.33
CA HIS A 133 2.01 7.94 14.68
C HIS A 133 0.79 8.85 14.73
N ALA A 134 -0.29 8.39 15.36
CA ALA A 134 -1.49 9.16 15.61
C ALA A 134 -1.68 9.35 17.12
N SER A 135 -1.93 10.60 17.51
CA SER A 135 -2.03 11.02 18.90
C SER A 135 -3.28 11.86 19.11
N ALA A 136 -4.12 11.52 20.08
CA ALA A 136 -5.32 12.25 20.45
C ALA A 136 -5.47 12.39 21.98
N ALA A 137 -6.42 13.23 22.38
CA ALA A 137 -6.80 13.45 23.78
C ALA A 137 -5.60 13.74 24.68
N PHE A 138 -4.77 14.71 24.28
CA PHE A 138 -3.56 15.12 25.02
C PHE A 138 -2.57 13.98 25.29
N GLY A 139 -2.47 13.00 24.39
CA GLY A 139 -1.55 11.87 24.54
C GLY A 139 -2.20 10.60 25.09
N LEU A 140 -3.48 10.64 25.49
CA LEU A 140 -4.14 9.49 26.11
C LEU A 140 -4.47 8.38 25.11
N CYS A 141 -4.84 8.74 23.88
CA CYS A 141 -5.08 7.78 22.80
C CYS A 141 -3.96 7.90 21.76
N GLN A 142 -3.03 6.95 21.76
CA GLN A 142 -1.96 6.84 20.79
C GLN A 142 -2.12 5.54 20.00
N MET A 143 -1.68 5.56 18.75
CA MET A 143 -1.56 4.37 17.91
C MET A 143 -0.57 4.63 16.77
N ASP A 144 0.05 3.58 16.28
CA ASP A 144 0.89 3.62 15.09
C ASP A 144 0.18 2.91 13.94
N ILE A 145 0.37 3.42 12.73
CA ILE A 145 -0.20 2.90 11.49
C ILE A 145 0.96 2.64 10.55
N ALA A 146 1.10 1.40 10.09
CA ALA A 146 2.17 1.03 9.17
C ALA A 146 1.69 0.07 8.07
N GLY A 147 2.37 0.07 6.92
CA GLY A 147 2.15 -0.92 5.88
C GLY A 147 2.28 -0.39 4.45
N THR A 148 1.42 -0.89 3.58
CA THR A 148 1.40 -0.54 2.15
C THR A 148 -0.02 -0.21 1.69
N ALA A 149 -0.17 0.89 0.97
CA ALA A 149 -1.42 1.26 0.32
C ALA A 149 -1.29 1.05 -1.19
N ALA A 150 -2.21 0.27 -1.77
CA ALA A 150 -2.36 0.19 -3.21
C ALA A 150 -2.99 1.49 -3.76
N GLY A 151 -2.93 1.69 -5.07
CA GLY A 151 -3.46 2.90 -5.68
C GLY A 151 -3.26 2.95 -7.18
N THR A 152 -3.65 4.09 -7.76
CA THR A 152 -3.41 4.37 -9.18
C THR A 152 -2.97 5.81 -9.38
N TYR A 153 -2.20 6.06 -10.44
CA TYR A 153 -1.81 7.38 -10.90
C TYR A 153 -2.37 7.64 -12.29
N THR A 154 -3.03 8.79 -12.50
CA THR A 154 -3.58 9.19 -13.79
C THR A 154 -2.77 10.33 -14.39
N ASN A 155 -2.07 10.07 -15.50
CA ASN A 155 -1.16 11.01 -16.15
C ASN A 155 -1.87 12.32 -16.59
N GLY A 156 -3.10 12.21 -17.10
CA GLY A 156 -3.83 13.36 -17.63
C GLY A 156 -4.30 14.37 -16.58
N THR A 157 -4.49 13.94 -15.33
CA THR A 157 -4.98 14.79 -14.23
C THR A 157 -3.95 14.98 -13.12
N GLY A 158 -2.83 14.27 -13.17
CA GLY A 158 -1.87 14.17 -12.08
C GLY A 158 -2.45 13.56 -10.81
N LYS A 159 -3.60 12.87 -10.90
CA LYS A 159 -4.31 12.34 -9.74
C LYS A 159 -3.69 11.02 -9.29
N LEU A 160 -3.13 11.02 -8.09
CA LEU A 160 -2.77 9.84 -7.33
C LEU A 160 -3.94 9.46 -6.43
N THR A 161 -4.46 8.25 -6.58
CA THR A 161 -5.44 7.67 -5.66
C THR A 161 -4.74 6.61 -4.82
N ALA A 162 -4.99 6.62 -3.52
CA ALA A 162 -4.58 5.56 -2.61
C ALA A 162 -5.85 4.86 -2.12
N THR A 163 -5.92 3.55 -2.35
CA THR A 163 -7.02 2.68 -1.99
C THR A 163 -6.41 1.35 -1.59
N GLY A 164 -6.40 1.02 -0.30
CA GLY A 164 -5.84 -0.27 0.12
C GLY A 164 -6.04 -0.60 1.59
N SER A 165 -6.13 -1.89 1.89
CA SER A 165 -6.30 -2.47 3.22
C SER A 165 -5.01 -3.10 3.78
N GLY A 166 -3.86 -2.74 3.21
CA GLY A 166 -2.56 -3.29 3.59
C GLY A 166 -1.89 -2.55 4.75
N LEU A 167 -2.68 -1.87 5.59
CA LEU A 167 -2.19 -1.18 6.77
C LEU A 167 -2.57 -1.95 8.04
N THR A 168 -1.71 -1.82 9.05
CA THR A 168 -1.90 -2.44 10.36
C THR A 168 -1.77 -1.36 11.43
N ILE A 169 -2.64 -1.45 12.43
CA ILE A 169 -2.64 -0.59 13.61
C ILE A 169 -1.87 -1.31 14.72
N SER A 170 -0.97 -0.61 15.38
CA SER A 170 -0.17 -1.13 16.50
C SER A 170 0.02 -0.09 17.59
N ASN A 171 0.60 -0.51 18.72
CA ASN A 171 0.94 0.37 19.84
C ASN A 171 -0.24 1.20 20.36
N VAL A 172 -1.45 0.61 20.31
CA VAL A 172 -2.67 1.29 20.74
C VAL A 172 -2.70 1.39 22.26
N THR A 173 -2.87 2.61 22.79
CA THR A 173 -3.01 2.82 24.23
C THR A 173 -4.44 2.60 24.71
N SER A 174 -4.60 2.27 26.00
CA SER A 174 -5.91 2.05 26.62
C SER A 174 -6.83 3.28 26.57
N GLY A 175 -6.28 4.49 26.49
CA GLY A 175 -7.04 5.73 26.36
C GLY A 175 -7.75 5.90 25.01
N CYS A 176 -7.54 4.99 24.06
CA CYS A 176 -8.30 4.92 22.82
C CYS A 176 -9.71 4.31 22.99
N LEU A 177 -10.08 3.81 24.17
CA LEU A 177 -11.45 3.38 24.51
C LEU A 177 -12.07 2.39 23.49
N GLY A 178 -11.25 1.54 22.86
CA GLY A 178 -11.68 0.55 21.90
C GLY A 178 -12.00 1.09 20.50
N ILE A 179 -11.65 2.34 20.17
CA ILE A 179 -11.82 2.85 18.80
C ILE A 179 -10.95 2.12 17.77
N ALA A 180 -9.84 1.56 18.24
CA ALA A 180 -8.91 0.72 17.49
C ALA A 180 -8.20 -0.20 18.50
N ASN A 181 -7.63 -1.30 18.02
CA ASN A 181 -6.83 -2.22 18.81
C ASN A 181 -5.51 -2.56 18.10
N SER A 182 -4.51 -2.94 18.89
CA SER A 182 -3.25 -3.40 18.31
C SER A 182 -3.46 -4.72 17.57
N GLY A 183 -2.98 -4.79 16.33
CA GLY A 183 -3.20 -5.92 15.42
C GLY A 183 -4.38 -5.72 14.46
N ASP A 184 -5.17 -4.66 14.62
CA ASP A 184 -6.27 -4.37 13.70
C ASP A 184 -5.76 -4.01 12.30
N SER A 185 -6.51 -4.44 11.29
CA SER A 185 -6.26 -4.07 9.90
C SER A 185 -6.95 -2.75 9.59
N ALA A 186 -6.28 -1.90 8.82
CA ALA A 186 -6.80 -0.61 8.41
C ALA A 186 -6.82 -0.47 6.88
N SER A 187 -7.84 0.23 6.39
CA SER A 187 -7.95 0.65 5.00
C SER A 187 -7.70 2.15 4.87
N LEU A 188 -7.04 2.53 3.78
CA LEU A 188 -6.77 3.91 3.39
C LEU A 188 -7.54 4.23 2.12
N VAL A 189 -8.23 5.37 2.12
CA VAL A 189 -8.80 6.00 0.93
C VAL A 189 -8.33 7.44 0.88
N GLY A 190 -7.71 7.85 -0.21
CA GLY A 190 -7.28 9.22 -0.41
C GLY A 190 -7.02 9.55 -1.86
N ALA A 191 -7.05 10.84 -2.19
CA ALA A 191 -6.70 11.34 -3.51
C ALA A 191 -5.82 12.57 -3.38
N TYR A 192 -4.78 12.64 -4.20
CA TYR A 192 -3.82 13.73 -4.28
C TYR A 192 -3.65 14.18 -5.72
N THR A 193 -3.50 15.48 -5.92
CA THR A 193 -3.00 16.05 -7.17
C THR A 193 -1.49 16.23 -7.03
N VAL A 194 -0.72 15.57 -7.90
CA VAL A 194 0.74 15.59 -7.89
C VAL A 194 1.24 16.50 -9.01
N LYS A 195 2.09 17.47 -8.67
CA LYS A 195 2.71 18.40 -9.62
C LYS A 195 4.22 18.43 -9.43
N ASN A 196 4.96 18.60 -10.52
CA ASN A 196 6.39 18.89 -10.44
C ASN A 196 6.64 20.39 -10.13
N SER A 197 7.91 20.78 -10.02
CA SER A 197 8.31 22.17 -9.80
C SER A 197 7.89 23.14 -10.91
N GLY A 198 7.67 22.64 -12.13
CA GLY A 198 7.16 23.41 -13.27
C GLY A 198 5.63 23.53 -13.32
N GLY A 199 4.91 22.97 -12.33
CA GLY A 199 3.45 23.01 -12.27
C GLY A 199 2.74 22.01 -13.19
N THR A 200 3.48 21.14 -13.89
CA THR A 200 2.94 20.09 -14.76
C THR A 200 2.85 18.75 -14.02
N PHE A 201 2.11 17.80 -14.62
CA PHE A 201 1.96 16.46 -14.05
C PHE A 201 3.09 15.54 -14.55
N PRO A 202 3.77 14.81 -13.65
CA PRO A 202 4.60 13.67 -14.04
C PRO A 202 3.85 12.75 -15.02
N GLN A 203 4.55 12.24 -16.01
CA GLN A 203 4.01 11.27 -16.96
C GLN A 203 4.71 9.94 -16.68
N ILE A 204 3.96 8.98 -16.17
CA ILE A 204 4.48 7.65 -15.82
C ILE A 204 3.84 6.64 -16.77
N ASN A 205 4.63 6.10 -17.67
CA ASN A 205 4.20 5.10 -18.65
C ASN A 205 4.94 3.78 -18.40
N VAL A 206 4.21 2.73 -18.09
CA VAL A 206 4.73 1.42 -17.71
C VAL A 206 4.31 0.40 -18.75
N THR A 207 5.25 -0.38 -19.24
CA THR A 207 4.99 -1.55 -20.07
C THR A 207 5.35 -2.82 -19.31
N SER A 208 4.60 -3.88 -19.60
CA SER A 208 4.95 -5.27 -19.28
C SER A 208 5.25 -5.96 -20.61
N PRO A 209 6.26 -6.86 -20.68
CA PRO A 209 6.45 -7.72 -21.84
C PRO A 209 5.23 -8.62 -22.06
#